data_AF-A0AA87Y0Z4-F1
#
_entry.id   AF-A0AA87Y0Z4-F1
#
_cell.length_a   1.000
_cell.length_b   1.000
_cell.length_c   1.000
_cell.angle_alpha   90.00
_cell.angle_beta   90.00
_cell.angle_gamma   90.00
#
_symmetry.space_group_name_H-M   'P 1'
#
loop_
_entity.id
_entity.type
_entity.pdbx_description
1 polymer ?
#
loop_
_entity_poly.entity_id
_entity_poly.type
_entity_poly.pdbx_seq_one_letter_code
_entity_poly.pdbx_strand_id
1 'polypeptide(L)'
;MMAAMMTNARAAPVTTATDKEQASFFEYYSGAHATGGLLRPQFAVTTVKGKRHVMATVDGPAQRATLPLCRQPRTVFDYDPKAPKDKRWSERAPLQLVWYSQQPQCGAQPETPIRLLAPLPEMEILTLIQQHPTLLNNARLLMAGNTSCAPSRSRGYRLTALDRAKDGLPVLVFENAVDEEARIAVRRSRNELVAWSAECASAGDSRQKKR
;
A
#
# COMPACT_ATOMS: atom_id res chain seq x y z
N MET A 1 36.18 -34.31 -2.94
CA MET A 1 34.73 -34.64 -2.90
C MET A 1 34.11 -33.87 -1.74
N MET A 2 33.41 -32.77 -2.02
CA MET A 2 32.60 -32.05 -1.03
C MET A 2 31.22 -31.81 -1.65
N ALA A 3 30.20 -32.40 -1.04
CA ALA A 3 28.81 -32.29 -1.44
C ALA A 3 28.25 -30.95 -0.94
N ALA A 4 27.78 -30.11 -1.87
CA ALA A 4 27.02 -28.92 -1.55
C ALA A 4 25.55 -29.32 -1.34
N MET A 5 25.05 -29.22 -0.11
CA MET A 5 23.62 -29.33 0.18
C MET A 5 22.94 -28.02 -0.25
N MET A 6 22.16 -28.09 -1.33
CA MET A 6 21.24 -27.02 -1.72
C MET A 6 20.01 -27.05 -0.82
N THR A 7 19.86 -26.06 0.05
CA THR A 7 18.59 -25.77 0.74
C THR A 7 17.61 -25.14 -0.24
N ASN A 8 16.64 -25.91 -0.72
CA ASN A 8 15.47 -25.37 -1.43
C ASN A 8 14.66 -24.47 -0.49
N ALA A 9 14.66 -23.17 -0.75
CA ALA A 9 13.67 -22.26 -0.19
C ALA A 9 12.29 -22.63 -0.76
N ARG A 10 11.41 -23.18 0.09
CA ARG A 10 10.00 -23.38 -0.26
C ARG A 10 9.35 -22.00 -0.41
N ALA A 11 8.99 -21.63 -1.64
CA ALA A 11 8.04 -20.54 -1.88
C ALA A 11 6.73 -20.87 -1.14
N ALA A 12 6.23 -19.94 -0.34
CA ALA A 12 4.92 -20.07 0.29
C ALA A 12 3.84 -20.26 -0.80
N PRO A 13 2.84 -21.13 -0.61
CA PRO A 13 1.79 -21.32 -1.61
C PRO A 13 1.00 -20.02 -1.75
N VAL A 14 1.19 -19.35 -2.88
CA VAL A 14 0.29 -18.29 -3.33
C VAL A 14 -1.02 -18.98 -3.69
N THR A 15 -1.94 -19.10 -2.73
CA THR A 15 -3.29 -19.56 -3.02
C THR A 15 -3.90 -18.56 -3.99
N THR A 16 -4.14 -18.95 -5.24
CA THR A 16 -4.80 -18.09 -6.21
C THR A 16 -6.32 -18.08 -5.99
N ALA A 17 -7.01 -17.06 -6.50
CA ALA A 17 -8.47 -17.05 -6.52
C ALA A 17 -8.98 -18.14 -7.46
N THR A 18 -10.01 -18.87 -7.04
CA THR A 18 -10.62 -19.94 -7.84
C THR A 18 -11.39 -19.36 -9.03
N ASP A 19 -11.59 -20.15 -10.09
CA ASP A 19 -12.36 -19.72 -11.27
C ASP A 19 -13.79 -19.28 -10.91
N LYS A 20 -14.41 -19.93 -9.91
CA LYS A 20 -15.73 -19.54 -9.39
C LYS A 20 -15.71 -18.17 -8.72
N GLU A 21 -14.68 -17.89 -7.92
CA GLU A 21 -14.50 -16.58 -7.27
C GLU A 21 -14.28 -15.50 -8.34
N GLN A 22 -13.40 -15.75 -9.32
CA GLN A 22 -13.14 -14.82 -10.41
C GLN A 22 -14.39 -14.54 -11.25
N ALA A 23 -15.10 -15.59 -11.69
CA ALA A 23 -16.34 -15.46 -12.45
C ALA A 23 -17.41 -14.67 -11.67
N SER A 24 -17.54 -14.92 -10.36
CA SER A 24 -18.48 -14.17 -9.53
C SER A 24 -18.14 -12.68 -9.44
N PHE A 25 -16.85 -12.33 -9.46
CA PHE A 25 -16.42 -10.93 -9.48
C PHE A 25 -16.78 -10.27 -10.81
N PHE A 26 -16.53 -10.94 -11.93
CA PHE A 26 -16.89 -10.40 -13.25
C PHE A 26 -18.40 -10.17 -13.38
N GLU A 27 -19.23 -11.12 -12.90
CA GLU A 27 -20.69 -10.96 -12.87
C GLU A 27 -21.10 -9.73 -12.03
N TYR A 28 -20.57 -9.61 -10.80
CA TYR A 28 -20.81 -8.47 -9.93
C TYR A 28 -20.38 -7.13 -10.56
N TYR A 29 -19.15 -7.06 -11.06
CA TYR A 29 -18.54 -5.82 -11.55
C TYR A 29 -19.22 -5.31 -12.83
N SER A 30 -19.57 -6.21 -13.75
CA SER A 30 -20.26 -5.83 -14.99
C SER A 30 -21.69 -5.34 -14.77
N GLY A 31 -22.39 -5.86 -13.74
CA GLY A 31 -23.72 -5.37 -13.36
C GLY A 31 -23.69 -3.98 -12.71
N ALA A 32 -22.62 -3.66 -11.98
CA ALA A 32 -22.47 -2.37 -11.29
C ALA A 32 -21.79 -1.27 -12.12
N HIS A 33 -20.95 -1.63 -13.09
CA HIS A 33 -20.13 -0.70 -13.88
C HIS A 33 -20.36 -0.86 -15.38
N ALA A 34 -21.40 -0.20 -15.89
CA ALA A 34 -21.95 -0.43 -17.23
C ALA A 34 -21.05 -0.02 -18.43
N THR A 35 -19.98 0.75 -18.25
CA THR A 35 -19.29 1.42 -19.39
C THR A 35 -17.79 1.72 -19.22
N GLY A 36 -17.11 1.18 -18.21
CA GLY A 36 -15.66 1.32 -18.08
C GLY A 36 -14.95 0.14 -18.74
N GLY A 37 -14.29 0.36 -19.87
CA GLY A 37 -13.55 -0.68 -20.61
C GLY A 37 -12.69 -1.56 -19.69
N LEU A 38 -12.58 -2.85 -20.04
CA LEU A 38 -11.99 -3.93 -19.23
C LEU A 38 -10.65 -3.57 -18.58
N LEU A 39 -10.71 -2.99 -17.39
CA LEU A 39 -9.59 -2.95 -16.46
C LEU A 39 -9.49 -4.36 -15.88
N ARG A 40 -8.45 -5.10 -16.27
CA ARG A 40 -8.27 -6.48 -15.82
C ARG A 40 -8.13 -6.51 -14.30
N PRO A 41 -9.08 -7.12 -13.56
CA PRO A 41 -8.96 -7.22 -12.12
C PRO A 41 -7.78 -8.09 -11.74
N GLN A 42 -7.07 -7.70 -10.68
CA GLN A 42 -6.04 -8.48 -10.04
C GLN A 42 -6.62 -9.12 -8.78
N PHE A 43 -6.40 -10.43 -8.62
CA PHE A 43 -6.90 -11.15 -7.46
C PHE A 43 -5.77 -11.46 -6.48
N ALA A 44 -6.02 -11.22 -5.20
CA ALA A 44 -5.13 -11.59 -4.12
C ALA A 44 -5.91 -12.44 -3.11
N VAL A 45 -5.30 -13.55 -2.67
CA VAL A 45 -5.84 -14.34 -1.56
C VAL A 45 -4.84 -14.26 -0.42
N THR A 46 -5.36 -13.86 0.74
CA THR A 46 -4.59 -13.77 1.98
C THR A 46 -5.28 -14.59 3.05
N THR A 47 -4.60 -14.84 4.17
CA THR A 47 -5.22 -15.46 5.34
C THR A 47 -5.33 -14.40 6.43
N VAL A 48 -6.55 -14.09 6.87
CA VAL A 48 -6.81 -13.13 7.96
C VAL A 48 -7.43 -13.91 9.12
N LYS A 49 -6.75 -13.93 10.28
CA LYS A 49 -7.18 -14.68 11.48
C LYS A 49 -7.47 -16.17 11.18
N GLY A 50 -6.60 -16.81 10.40
CA GLY A 50 -6.74 -18.21 10.00
C GLY A 50 -7.83 -18.47 8.95
N LYS A 51 -8.51 -17.43 8.43
CA LYS A 51 -9.54 -17.56 7.39
C LYS A 51 -9.03 -17.07 6.05
N ARG A 52 -9.32 -17.82 4.99
CA ARG A 52 -9.09 -17.40 3.60
C ARG A 52 -9.88 -16.11 3.33
N HIS A 53 -9.18 -15.09 2.87
CA HIS A 53 -9.71 -13.79 2.50
C HIS A 53 -9.35 -13.51 1.05
N VAL A 54 -10.36 -13.33 0.19
CA VAL A 54 -10.16 -13.07 -1.24
C VAL A 54 -10.47 -11.60 -1.52
N MET A 55 -9.59 -10.97 -2.29
CA MET A 55 -9.71 -9.58 -2.70
C MET A 55 -9.55 -9.47 -4.21
N ALA A 56 -10.32 -8.58 -4.81
CA ALA A 56 -10.13 -8.14 -6.19
C ALA A 56 -9.72 -6.67 -6.20
N THR A 57 -8.78 -6.32 -7.06
CA THR A 57 -8.30 -4.95 -7.24
C THR A 57 -8.52 -4.55 -8.69
N VAL A 58 -9.13 -3.40 -8.90
CA VAL A 58 -9.32 -2.81 -10.22
C VAL A 58 -8.64 -1.46 -10.24
N ASP A 59 -7.64 -1.34 -11.10
CA ASP A 59 -6.90 -0.09 -11.29
C ASP A 59 -7.42 0.63 -12.52
N GLY A 60 -7.77 1.90 -12.38
CA GLY A 60 -8.14 2.76 -13.48
C GLY A 60 -6.96 3.15 -14.37
N PRO A 61 -7.21 3.97 -15.42
CA PRO A 61 -6.14 4.48 -16.24
C PRO A 61 -5.19 5.36 -15.42
N ALA A 62 -3.89 5.16 -15.61
CA ALA A 62 -2.87 6.03 -15.03
C ALA A 62 -2.90 7.39 -15.74
N GLN A 63 -2.91 8.46 -14.95
CA GLN A 63 -2.98 9.85 -15.42
C GLN A 63 -1.71 10.59 -15.00
N ARG A 64 -1.20 11.38 -15.94
CA ARG A 64 -0.05 12.27 -15.71
C ARG A 64 -0.50 13.48 -14.89
N ALA A 65 0.21 13.74 -13.79
CA ALA A 65 0.05 14.95 -13.01
C ALA A 65 0.88 16.12 -13.60
N THR A 66 0.71 17.33 -13.08
CA THR A 66 1.48 18.50 -13.55
C THR A 66 2.98 18.36 -13.23
N LEU A 67 3.28 17.88 -12.02
CA LEU A 67 4.64 17.53 -11.62
C LEU A 67 5.07 16.17 -12.20
N PRO A 68 6.35 15.76 -12.04
CA PRO A 68 6.83 14.44 -12.45
C PRO A 68 6.25 13.26 -11.63
N LEU A 69 4.93 13.24 -11.48
CA LEU A 69 4.14 12.24 -10.78
C LEU A 69 3.14 11.60 -11.74
N CYS A 70 2.82 10.35 -11.45
CA CYS A 70 1.74 9.61 -12.07
C CYS A 70 0.74 9.22 -11.00
N ARG A 71 -0.54 9.27 -11.35
CA ARG A 71 -1.66 9.04 -10.45
C ARG A 71 -2.56 7.97 -11.05
N GLN A 72 -2.98 6.99 -10.27
CA GLN A 72 -3.86 5.94 -10.75
C GLN A 72 -4.91 5.61 -9.69
N PRO A 73 -6.22 5.74 -9.99
CA PRO A 73 -7.25 5.34 -9.05
C PRO A 73 -7.26 3.82 -8.94
N ARG A 74 -7.49 3.32 -7.72
CA ARG A 74 -7.55 1.90 -7.39
C ARG A 74 -8.79 1.64 -6.55
N THR A 75 -9.64 0.75 -7.03
CA THR A 75 -10.77 0.23 -6.27
C THR A 75 -10.45 -1.17 -5.78
N VAL A 76 -10.74 -1.45 -4.52
CA VAL A 76 -10.49 -2.74 -3.89
C VAL A 76 -11.82 -3.32 -3.44
N PHE A 77 -12.06 -4.59 -3.74
CA PHE A 77 -13.26 -5.31 -3.40
C PHE A 77 -12.93 -6.49 -2.49
N ASP A 78 -13.71 -6.64 -1.43
CA ASP A 78 -13.64 -7.80 -0.54
C ASP A 78 -14.69 -8.84 -0.90
N TYR A 79 -14.30 -10.10 -0.82
CA TYR A 79 -15.19 -11.24 -1.01
C TYR A 79 -15.71 -11.77 0.33
N ASP A 80 -17.02 -11.86 0.49
CA ASP A 80 -17.68 -12.57 1.60
C ASP A 80 -18.47 -13.79 1.08
N PRO A 81 -17.95 -15.02 1.23
CA PRO A 81 -18.64 -16.22 0.76
C PRO A 81 -19.98 -16.48 1.44
N LYS A 82 -20.22 -15.89 2.62
CA LYS A 82 -21.46 -16.08 3.39
C LYS A 82 -22.55 -15.09 2.98
N ALA A 83 -22.19 -14.00 2.32
CA ALA A 83 -23.16 -13.02 1.86
C ALA A 83 -24.01 -13.57 0.69
N PRO A 84 -25.24 -13.05 0.52
CA PRO A 84 -26.07 -13.28 -0.68
C PRO A 84 -25.30 -13.01 -1.98
N LYS A 85 -25.68 -13.66 -3.08
CA LYS A 85 -24.94 -13.61 -4.35
C LYS A 85 -24.69 -12.18 -4.84
N ASP A 86 -25.67 -11.31 -4.69
CA ASP A 86 -25.68 -9.89 -5.07
C ASP A 86 -24.84 -8.99 -4.15
N LYS A 87 -24.47 -9.47 -2.94
CA LYS A 87 -23.68 -8.73 -1.94
C LYS A 87 -22.40 -9.45 -1.53
N ARG A 88 -22.01 -10.44 -2.33
CA ARG A 88 -20.83 -11.28 -2.10
C ARG A 88 -19.53 -10.51 -2.29
N TRP A 89 -19.59 -9.43 -3.06
CA TRP A 89 -18.51 -8.47 -3.21
C TRP A 89 -18.94 -7.14 -2.63
N SER A 90 -18.03 -6.52 -1.88
CA SER A 90 -18.22 -5.17 -1.35
C SER A 90 -17.03 -4.30 -1.69
N GLU A 91 -17.30 -3.11 -2.20
CA GLU A 91 -16.30 -2.10 -2.49
C GLU A 91 -15.75 -1.48 -1.19
N ARG A 92 -14.43 -1.37 -1.10
CA ARG A 92 -13.74 -0.55 -0.09
C ARG A 92 -13.66 0.90 -0.58
N ALA A 93 -13.38 1.80 0.36
CA ALA A 93 -13.08 3.19 0.03
C ALA A 93 -12.01 3.26 -1.09
N PRO A 94 -12.23 4.09 -2.13
CA PRO A 94 -11.31 4.19 -3.25
C PRO A 94 -9.95 4.67 -2.76
N LEU A 95 -8.91 4.10 -3.36
CA LEU A 95 -7.52 4.43 -3.09
C LEU A 95 -6.94 5.15 -4.30
N GLN A 96 -5.95 6.00 -4.04
CA GLN A 96 -5.17 6.61 -5.10
C GLN A 96 -3.74 6.08 -5.01
N LEU A 97 -3.19 5.61 -6.13
CA LEU A 97 -1.79 5.26 -6.26
C LEU A 97 -1.01 6.43 -6.85
N VAL A 98 0.23 6.59 -6.42
CA VAL A 98 1.15 7.60 -6.92
C VAL A 98 2.57 7.06 -7.05
N TRP A 99 3.30 7.51 -8.07
CA TRP A 99 4.71 7.25 -8.23
C TRP A 99 5.39 8.37 -9.02
N TYR A 100 6.71 8.47 -8.88
CA TYR A 100 7.53 9.38 -9.67
C TYR A 100 7.78 8.80 -11.06
N SER A 101 7.65 9.63 -12.09
CA SER A 101 8.02 9.27 -13.47
C SER A 101 8.52 10.49 -14.23
N GLN A 102 9.70 10.35 -14.84
CA GLN A 102 10.28 11.36 -15.75
C GLN A 102 9.68 11.30 -17.16
N GLN A 103 8.96 10.21 -17.48
CA GLN A 103 8.36 10.06 -18.80
C GLN A 103 7.18 11.03 -18.98
N PRO A 104 6.95 11.53 -20.21
CA PRO A 104 5.86 12.46 -20.48
C PRO A 104 4.48 11.84 -20.27
N GLN A 105 4.33 10.55 -20.58
CA GLN A 105 3.16 9.75 -20.21
C GLN A 105 3.45 8.85 -19.01
N CYS A 106 2.39 8.45 -18.30
CA CYS A 106 2.50 7.39 -17.32
C CYS A 106 2.73 6.06 -18.04
N GLY A 107 3.91 5.49 -17.81
CA GLY A 107 4.24 4.14 -18.27
C GLY A 107 3.53 3.08 -17.42
N ALA A 108 4.05 1.86 -17.46
CA ALA A 108 3.57 0.79 -16.59
C ALA A 108 3.65 1.20 -15.11
N GLN A 109 2.63 0.82 -14.34
CA GLN A 109 2.66 0.96 -12.89
C GLN A 109 3.88 0.21 -12.34
N PRO A 110 4.68 0.83 -11.44
CA PRO A 110 5.77 0.12 -10.79
C PRO A 110 5.23 -1.05 -9.95
N GLU A 111 6.09 -2.02 -9.64
CA GLU A 111 5.74 -3.15 -8.76
C GLU A 111 5.19 -2.68 -7.42
N THR A 112 5.74 -1.56 -6.93
CA THR A 112 5.43 -1.01 -5.61
C THR A 112 5.02 0.46 -5.69
N PRO A 113 3.81 0.76 -6.20
CA PRO A 113 3.32 2.13 -6.20
C PRO A 113 3.03 2.57 -4.76
N ILE A 114 3.07 3.87 -4.53
CA ILE A 114 2.82 4.46 -3.22
C ILE A 114 1.33 4.76 -3.10
N ARG A 115 0.70 4.29 -2.03
CA ARG A 115 -0.72 4.57 -1.76
C ARG A 115 -0.86 5.96 -1.17
N LEU A 116 -1.86 6.71 -1.58
CA LEU A 116 -2.21 8.01 -1.00
C LEU A 116 -3.44 7.81 -0.13
N LEU A 117 -3.25 7.78 1.19
CA LEU A 117 -4.27 7.50 2.20
C LEU A 117 -5.05 8.75 2.61
N ALA A 118 -4.47 9.92 2.39
CA ALA A 118 -5.06 11.22 2.61
C ALA A 118 -4.68 12.18 1.46
N PRO A 119 -5.52 13.16 1.12
CA PRO A 119 -5.19 14.11 0.07
C PRO A 119 -3.98 14.97 0.45
N LEU A 120 -2.98 14.99 -0.43
CA LEU A 120 -1.77 15.80 -0.31
C LEU A 120 -1.56 16.64 -1.61
N PRO A 121 -1.05 17.88 -1.51
CA PRO A 121 -0.62 18.66 -2.66
C PRO A 121 0.45 17.95 -3.48
N GLU A 122 0.48 18.15 -4.80
CA GLU A 122 1.44 17.48 -5.68
C GLU A 122 2.90 17.77 -5.32
N MET A 123 3.22 19.03 -5.00
CA MET A 123 4.57 19.42 -4.59
C MET A 123 5.01 18.65 -3.34
N GLU A 124 4.12 18.53 -2.36
CA GLU A 124 4.37 17.81 -1.12
C GLU A 124 4.58 16.31 -1.39
N ILE A 125 3.74 15.69 -2.22
CA ILE A 125 3.92 14.29 -2.65
C ILE A 125 5.28 14.10 -3.30
N LEU A 126 5.65 14.96 -4.25
CA LEU A 126 6.93 14.85 -4.96
C LEU A 126 8.10 14.94 -3.99
N THR A 127 8.11 15.94 -3.11
CA THR A 127 9.17 16.13 -2.12
C THR A 127 9.27 14.95 -1.17
N LEU A 128 8.14 14.43 -0.66
CA LEU A 128 8.12 13.26 0.23
C LEU A 128 8.69 12.02 -0.46
N ILE A 129 8.28 11.75 -1.71
CA ILE A 129 8.80 10.62 -2.50
C ILE A 129 10.29 10.76 -2.75
N GLN A 130 10.80 11.96 -3.03
CA GLN A 130 12.22 12.16 -3.30
C GLN A 130 13.08 12.08 -2.03
N GLN A 131 12.59 12.60 -0.91
CA GLN A 131 13.36 12.73 0.34
C GLN A 131 13.17 11.54 1.30
N HIS A 132 12.29 10.58 1.00
CA HIS A 132 11.96 9.49 1.92
C HIS A 132 13.17 8.70 2.46
N PRO A 133 14.26 8.42 1.71
CA PRO A 133 15.37 7.65 2.25
C PRO A 133 16.08 8.44 3.38
N THR A 134 16.29 9.73 3.16
CA THR A 134 16.90 10.64 4.15
C THR A 134 15.99 10.82 5.36
N LEU A 135 14.67 11.00 5.13
CA LEU A 135 13.69 11.15 6.21
C LEU A 135 13.62 9.90 7.09
N LEU A 136 13.59 8.72 6.47
CA LEU A 136 13.62 7.45 7.19
C LEU A 136 14.92 7.30 8.00
N ASN A 137 16.07 7.63 7.41
CA ASN A 137 17.35 7.54 8.10
C ASN A 137 17.40 8.46 9.34
N ASN A 138 16.92 9.70 9.21
CA ASN A 138 16.83 10.64 10.32
C ASN A 138 15.83 10.18 11.39
N ALA A 139 14.72 9.56 10.98
CA ALA A 139 13.72 9.02 11.89
C ALA A 139 14.21 7.84 12.73
N ARG A 140 15.27 7.12 12.32
CA ARG A 140 15.81 5.99 13.10
C ARG A 140 16.24 6.37 14.52
N LEU A 141 16.67 7.61 14.73
CA LEU A 141 16.98 8.12 16.08
C LEU A 141 15.70 8.28 16.92
N LEU A 142 14.62 8.80 16.32
CA LEU A 142 13.31 8.87 16.98
C LEU A 142 12.78 7.47 17.31
N MET A 143 12.94 6.53 16.38
CA MET A 143 12.58 5.12 16.58
C MET A 143 13.38 4.48 17.72
N ALA A 144 14.65 4.83 17.91
CA ALA A 144 15.45 4.32 19.02
C ALA A 144 14.96 4.80 20.38
N GLY A 145 14.44 6.03 20.46
CA GLY A 145 13.84 6.60 21.67
C GLY A 145 12.40 6.16 21.94
N ASN A 146 11.72 5.56 20.96
CA ASN A 146 10.36 5.05 21.10
C ASN A 146 10.38 3.53 21.33
N THR A 147 9.95 3.08 22.51
CA THR A 147 9.95 1.65 22.89
C THR A 147 9.16 0.75 21.93
N SER A 148 8.13 1.26 21.25
CA SER A 148 7.36 0.47 20.27
C SER A 148 8.08 0.33 18.92
N CYS A 149 9.01 1.24 18.61
CA CYS A 149 9.79 1.25 17.38
C CYS A 149 11.21 0.70 17.54
N ALA A 150 11.75 0.73 18.77
CA ALA A 150 13.13 0.37 19.04
C ALA A 150 13.53 -1.02 18.52
N PRO A 151 12.69 -2.08 18.59
CA PRO A 151 13.03 -3.40 18.07
C PRO A 151 13.17 -3.47 16.54
N SER A 152 12.50 -2.58 15.81
CA SER A 152 12.41 -2.62 14.35
C SER A 152 13.26 -1.55 13.65
N ARG A 153 13.87 -0.62 14.40
CA ARG A 153 14.60 0.56 13.86
C ARG A 153 15.66 0.28 12.80
N SER A 154 16.32 -0.88 12.85
CA SER A 154 17.39 -1.27 11.93
C SER A 154 16.90 -2.10 10.73
N ARG A 155 15.62 -2.43 10.67
CA ARG A 155 15.06 -3.26 9.60
C ARG A 155 15.06 -2.51 8.26
N GLY A 156 15.00 -3.30 7.18
CA GLY A 156 14.77 -2.80 5.84
C GLY A 156 13.32 -2.35 5.70
N TYR A 157 13.13 -1.05 5.48
CA TYR A 157 11.83 -0.43 5.28
C TYR A 157 11.69 0.07 3.85
N ARG A 158 10.50 -0.09 3.27
CA ARG A 158 10.13 0.44 1.97
C ARG A 158 8.94 1.38 2.13
N LEU A 159 8.96 2.51 1.43
CA LEU A 159 7.83 3.43 1.40
C LEU A 159 6.64 2.76 0.69
N THR A 160 5.48 2.71 1.36
CA THR A 160 4.27 2.06 0.83
C THR A 160 3.08 2.99 0.76
N ALA A 161 3.05 4.04 1.60
CA ALA A 161 2.00 5.03 1.54
C ALA A 161 2.42 6.43 2.00
N LEU A 162 1.64 7.42 1.58
CA LEU A 162 1.63 8.78 2.12
C LEU A 162 0.28 9.04 2.76
N ASP A 163 0.29 9.66 3.92
CA ASP A 163 -0.90 9.93 4.73
C ASP A 163 -0.80 11.31 5.38
N ARG A 164 -1.77 11.65 6.23
CA ARG A 164 -1.79 12.86 7.03
C ARG A 164 -2.12 12.51 8.48
N ALA A 165 -1.32 13.01 9.41
CA ALA A 165 -1.57 12.90 10.83
C ALA A 165 -2.76 13.79 11.25
N LYS A 166 -3.29 13.55 12.45
CA LYS A 166 -4.45 14.30 12.98
C LYS A 166 -4.18 15.79 13.15
N ASP A 167 -2.92 16.15 13.40
CA ASP A 167 -2.44 17.53 13.49
C ASP A 167 -2.18 18.17 12.11
N GLY A 168 -2.47 17.45 11.02
CA GLY A 168 -2.30 17.92 9.65
C GLY A 168 -0.92 17.69 9.06
N LEU A 169 0.04 17.15 9.84
CA LEU A 169 1.38 16.89 9.33
C LEU A 169 1.38 15.76 8.29
N PRO A 170 2.17 15.87 7.21
CA PRO A 170 2.35 14.76 6.27
C PRO A 170 3.03 13.58 6.94
N VAL A 171 2.62 12.38 6.56
CA VAL A 171 3.14 11.12 7.11
C VAL A 171 3.65 10.24 5.99
N LEU A 172 4.87 9.73 6.14
CA LEU A 172 5.39 8.64 5.33
C LEU A 172 5.09 7.32 6.05
N VAL A 173 4.48 6.38 5.35
CA VAL A 173 4.17 5.05 5.85
C VAL A 173 5.11 4.06 5.18
N PHE A 174 5.90 3.40 6.01
CA PHE A 174 6.85 2.38 5.60
C PHE A 174 6.41 1.01 6.08
N GLU A 175 6.68 -0.02 5.28
CA GLU A 175 6.52 -1.42 5.67
C GLU A 175 7.86 -2.14 5.57
N ASN A 176 8.09 -3.13 6.43
CA ASN A 176 9.25 -4.01 6.38
C ASN A 176 8.86 -5.43 5.96
N ALA A 177 9.86 -6.31 5.81
CA ALA A 177 9.67 -7.67 5.31
C ALA A 177 8.82 -8.60 6.20
N VAL A 178 8.48 -8.19 7.43
CA VAL A 178 7.63 -8.95 8.35
C VAL A 178 6.27 -8.26 8.59
N ASP A 179 5.87 -7.38 7.67
CA ASP A 179 4.61 -6.63 7.74
C ASP A 179 4.46 -5.78 9.01
N GLU A 180 5.55 -5.22 9.55
CA GLU A 180 5.47 -4.13 10.52
C GLU A 180 5.46 -2.79 9.79
N GLU A 181 4.60 -1.89 10.26
CA GLU A 181 4.42 -0.55 9.72
C GLU A 181 5.16 0.46 10.61
N ALA A 182 5.89 1.38 9.98
CA ALA A 182 6.44 2.57 10.62
C ALA A 182 5.84 3.82 9.96
N ARG A 183 5.19 4.66 10.77
CA ARG A 183 4.54 5.90 10.36
C ARG A 183 5.38 7.07 10.86
N ILE A 184 5.95 7.82 9.95
CA ILE A 184 6.85 8.93 10.25
C ILE A 184 6.15 10.23 9.87
N ALA A 185 5.73 11.01 10.87
CA ALA A 185 5.25 12.37 10.61
C ALA A 185 6.44 13.29 10.35
N VAL A 186 6.30 14.18 9.37
CA VAL A 186 7.32 15.16 9.03
C VAL A 186 6.79 16.56 9.17
N ARG A 187 7.69 17.48 9.51
CA ARG A 187 7.39 18.90 9.53
C ARG A 187 8.41 19.66 8.70
N ARG A 188 8.00 20.81 8.18
CA ARG A 188 8.93 21.74 7.57
C ARG A 188 9.69 22.49 8.66
N SER A 189 11.01 22.43 8.60
CA SER A 189 11.91 23.24 9.43
C SER A 189 12.79 24.06 8.50
N ARG A 190 12.62 25.39 8.51
CA ARG A 190 13.24 26.30 7.54
C ARG A 190 12.91 25.86 6.11
N ASN A 191 13.90 25.32 5.38
CA ASN A 191 13.77 24.88 3.98
C ASN A 191 13.86 23.35 3.81
N GLU A 192 13.83 22.59 4.89
CA GLU A 192 13.98 21.13 4.85
C GLU A 192 12.82 20.43 5.54
N LEU A 193 12.49 19.23 5.06
CA LEU A 193 11.61 18.33 5.80
C LEU A 193 12.43 17.59 6.86
N VAL A 194 11.94 17.59 8.08
CA VAL A 194 12.55 16.86 9.19
C VAL A 194 11.55 15.88 9.78
N ALA A 195 12.04 14.69 10.15
CA ALA A 195 11.26 13.72 10.90
C ALA A 195 10.88 14.33 12.26
N TRP A 196 9.59 14.25 12.61
CA TRP A 196 9.04 14.87 13.81
C TRP A 196 8.60 13.84 14.85
N SER A 197 7.89 12.81 14.40
CA SER A 197 7.48 11.69 15.25
C SER A 197 7.54 10.37 14.48
N ALA A 198 7.64 9.28 15.23
CA ALA A 198 7.65 7.92 14.71
C ALA A 198 6.70 7.05 15.51
N GLU A 199 5.79 6.37 14.83
CA GLU A 199 4.89 5.36 15.40
C GLU A 199 5.12 4.03 14.69
N CYS A 200 5.27 2.94 15.45
CA CYS A 200 5.44 1.61 14.89
C CYS A 200 4.39 0.67 15.44
N ALA A 201 3.82 -0.13 14.56
CA ALA A 201 2.81 -1.14 14.88
C ALA A 201 2.99 -2.35 13.98
N SER A 202 2.60 -3.53 14.46
CA SER A 202 2.40 -4.67 13.56
C SER A 202 1.17 -4.39 12.68
N ALA A 203 1.18 -4.81 11.40
CA ALA A 203 0.05 -4.58 10.49
C ALA A 203 -1.31 -5.16 10.99
N GLY A 204 -1.28 -6.00 12.03
CA GLY A 204 -2.47 -6.51 12.71
C GLY A 204 -3.15 -5.50 13.65
N ASP A 205 -2.43 -4.51 14.17
CA ASP A 205 -2.91 -3.58 15.20
C ASP A 205 -3.43 -2.25 14.59
N SER A 206 -2.87 -1.82 13.45
CA SER A 206 -3.26 -0.57 12.76
C SER A 206 -4.62 -0.64 12.07
N ARG A 207 -5.11 -1.83 11.68
CA ARG A 207 -6.46 -2.01 11.09
C ARG A 207 -7.61 -1.85 12.10
N GLN A 208 -7.33 -1.87 13.40
CA GLN A 208 -8.37 -1.95 14.44
C GLN A 208 -8.83 -0.57 14.95
N LYS A 209 -8.12 0.52 14.62
CA LYS A 209 -8.42 1.89 15.09
C LYS A 209 -9.34 2.73 14.19
N LYS A 210 -9.92 2.17 13.11
CA LYS A 210 -10.98 2.80 12.30
C LYS A 210 -12.35 2.16 12.54
N ARG A 211 -12.80 2.13 13.79
CA ARG A 211 -14.20 1.89 14.16
C ARG A 211 -14.75 3.08 14.93
#